data_AF-A0A8C9ZLB2-F1
#
_entry.id   AF-A0A8C9ZLB2-F1
#
_cell.length_a   1.000
_cell.length_b   1.000
_cell.length_c   1.000
_cell.angle_alpha   90.00
_cell.angle_beta   90.00
_cell.angle_gamma   90.00
#
_symmetry.space_group_name_H-M   'P 1'
#
loop_
_entity.id
_entity.type
_entity.pdbx_description
1 polymer ?
#
loop_
_entity_poly.entity_id
_entity_poly.type
_entity_poly.pdbx_seq_one_letter_code
_entity_poly.pdbx_strand_id
1 'polypeptide(L)'
;MRRLGSVQQKIPCVFLTEVKEEQSRKRDCQQFQVVATENVNPVALEANIDCAFATEKLDGTCCYVTVYKGQPHLWARLDRKPNKQAEKRFKKYQHSHRSCKGFTWNVECDFKTVPETWIPAHRVKHHSGRPVPDEHGHIPGWVPVEKDNKQYCWHSSVVDDGVGAALVLRPSSDDEDMLEIAAVPLADLLEQTLELIGTNVNGNPYGLGSKKQPVHCLVSHGSVGIRNPPPVDFQQLCSWFQESPEGRVEGIVWHCNDGTLIKVHRHHLGLRWPDGETYLGDKSVVIHVDGYNSSSQDLFTSFFRLNGHCFSRLPDIQFDL
;
A
#
# COMPACT_ATOMS: atom_id res chain seq x y z
N MET A 1 10.80 -4.11 -18.82
CA MET A 1 11.22 -3.83 -17.43
C MET A 1 10.98 -5.06 -16.56
N ARG A 2 11.90 -5.40 -15.66
CA ARG A 2 11.69 -6.44 -14.65
C ARG A 2 10.54 -5.97 -13.75
N ARG A 3 9.49 -6.78 -13.55
CA ARG A 3 8.41 -6.42 -12.62
C ARG A 3 9.01 -6.22 -11.23
N LEU A 4 8.91 -5.00 -10.69
CA LEU A 4 9.40 -4.69 -9.35
C LEU A 4 8.63 -5.51 -8.30
N GLY A 5 9.26 -5.77 -7.15
CA GLY A 5 8.76 -6.75 -6.19
C GLY A 5 7.30 -6.53 -5.75
N SER A 6 6.55 -7.63 -5.65
CA SER A 6 5.12 -7.66 -5.27
C SER A 6 4.94 -7.78 -3.75
N VAL A 7 3.96 -7.06 -3.19
CA VAL A 7 3.66 -7.01 -1.74
C VAL A 7 2.87 -8.25 -1.28
N GLN A 8 3.53 -9.41 -1.33
CA GLN A 8 2.94 -10.70 -0.98
C GLN A 8 3.23 -11.15 0.46
N GLN A 9 3.88 -10.29 1.26
CA GLN A 9 4.18 -10.53 2.68
C GLN A 9 4.24 -9.20 3.45
N LYS A 10 4.37 -9.26 4.78
CA LYS A 10 4.70 -8.06 5.55
C LYS A 10 6.12 -7.62 5.19
N ILE A 11 6.24 -6.37 4.74
CA ILE A 11 7.54 -5.76 4.41
C ILE A 11 8.21 -5.32 5.71
N PRO A 12 9.44 -5.79 6.01
CA PRO A 12 10.19 -5.38 7.20
C PRO A 12 10.61 -3.92 7.13
N CYS A 13 10.81 -3.31 8.30
CA CYS A 13 11.42 -2.00 8.41
C CYS A 13 12.91 -2.09 8.09
N VAL A 14 13.46 -1.05 7.44
CA VAL A 14 14.90 -0.92 7.12
C VAL A 14 15.77 -0.88 8.37
N PHE A 15 15.22 -0.38 9.47
CA PHE A 15 15.83 -0.43 10.79
C PHE A 15 15.13 -1.48 11.66
N LEU A 16 15.84 -2.01 12.64
CA LEU A 16 15.21 -2.77 13.72
C LEU A 16 14.19 -1.89 14.44
N THR A 17 13.04 -2.46 14.79
CA THR A 17 11.96 -1.73 15.47
C THR A 17 11.76 -2.21 16.89
N GLU A 18 11.39 -1.29 17.78
CA GLU A 18 11.02 -1.56 19.15
C GLU A 18 9.67 -0.94 19.49
N VAL A 19 9.02 -1.47 20.54
CA VAL A 19 7.79 -0.90 21.09
C VAL A 19 8.16 -0.02 22.29
N LYS A 20 7.78 1.25 22.24
CA LYS A 20 7.89 2.19 23.36
C LYS A 20 6.52 2.43 23.98
N GLU A 21 6.44 2.34 25.32
CA GLU A 21 5.23 2.63 26.10
C GLU A 21 5.06 4.15 26.28
N GLU A 22 4.80 4.83 25.17
CA GLU A 22 4.54 6.27 25.11
C GLU A 22 3.40 6.57 24.14
N GLN A 23 2.78 7.75 24.26
CA GLN A 23 1.66 8.13 23.43
C GLN A 23 2.04 8.10 21.94
N SER A 24 1.25 7.38 21.14
CA SER A 24 1.46 7.25 19.71
C SER A 24 1.31 8.58 18.99
N ARG A 25 2.31 8.91 18.16
CA ARG A 25 2.26 10.07 17.26
C ARG A 25 1.36 9.85 16.04
N LYS A 26 0.92 8.60 15.79
CA LYS A 26 0.07 8.21 14.65
C LYS A 26 -1.41 8.05 15.01
N ARG A 27 -1.72 7.68 16.26
CA ARG A 27 -3.10 7.37 16.67
C ARG A 27 -3.40 7.93 18.04
N ASP A 28 -4.45 8.74 18.11
CA ASP A 28 -4.98 9.23 19.37
C ASP A 28 -5.40 8.07 20.28
N CYS A 29 -5.21 8.25 21.58
CA CYS A 29 -5.51 7.27 22.64
C CYS A 29 -4.67 5.98 22.65
N GLN A 30 -3.73 5.78 21.72
CA GLN A 30 -2.81 4.64 21.78
C GLN A 30 -1.61 4.99 22.70
N GLN A 31 -1.42 4.21 23.77
CA GLN A 31 -0.40 4.44 24.81
C GLN A 31 0.96 3.77 24.53
N PHE A 32 1.16 3.31 23.30
CA PHE A 32 2.44 2.74 22.85
C PHE A 32 2.70 3.12 21.40
N GLN A 33 3.95 3.13 20.95
CA GLN A 33 4.32 3.25 19.55
C GLN A 33 5.44 2.32 19.14
N VAL A 34 5.41 1.91 17.86
CA VAL A 34 6.49 1.16 17.24
C VAL A 34 7.43 2.17 16.59
N VAL A 35 8.69 2.19 17.01
CA VAL A 35 9.72 3.10 16.50
C VAL A 35 10.90 2.32 15.95
N ALA A 36 11.55 2.90 14.96
CA ALA A 36 12.83 2.43 14.45
C ALA A 36 13.94 2.80 15.45
N THR A 37 14.86 1.87 15.64
CA THR A 37 16.17 2.13 16.25
C THR A 37 17.13 2.67 15.19
N GLU A 38 18.32 3.09 15.59
CA GLU A 38 19.38 3.51 14.67
C GLU A 38 20.09 2.31 13.99
N ASN A 39 19.77 1.08 14.40
CA ASN A 39 20.40 -0.13 13.87
C ASN A 39 19.68 -0.60 12.59
N VAL A 40 20.43 -0.70 11.50
CA VAL A 40 19.94 -1.28 10.23
C VAL A 40 19.55 -2.75 10.45
N ASN A 41 18.40 -3.13 9.91
CA ASN A 41 17.90 -4.50 9.96
C ASN A 41 18.83 -5.42 9.15
N PRO A 42 19.35 -6.53 9.71
CA PRO A 42 20.21 -7.45 8.97
C PRO A 42 19.62 -7.93 7.64
N VAL A 43 18.30 -8.09 7.57
CA VAL A 43 17.59 -8.47 6.33
C VAL A 43 17.81 -7.44 5.21
N ALA A 44 17.92 -6.15 5.55
CA ALA A 44 18.18 -5.10 4.56
C ALA A 44 19.63 -5.15 4.04
N LEU A 45 20.59 -5.45 4.92
CA LEU A 45 22.01 -5.59 4.55
C LEU A 45 22.22 -6.83 3.69
N GLU A 46 21.62 -7.97 4.08
CA GLU A 46 21.67 -9.23 3.31
C GLU A 46 21.07 -9.07 1.91
N ALA A 47 20.07 -8.22 1.75
CA ALA A 47 19.43 -7.91 0.47
C ALA A 47 20.19 -6.88 -0.39
N ASN A 48 21.35 -6.37 0.09
CA ASN A 48 22.14 -5.33 -0.57
C ASN A 48 21.32 -4.07 -0.92
N ILE A 49 20.67 -3.49 0.10
CA ILE A 49 19.75 -2.36 -0.05
C ILE A 49 20.36 -1.12 -0.71
N ASP A 50 21.67 -0.89 -0.60
CA ASP A 50 22.34 0.27 -1.21
C ASP A 50 22.30 0.26 -2.75
N CYS A 51 22.04 -0.90 -3.35
CA CYS A 51 21.84 -1.05 -4.79
C CYS A 51 20.36 -1.20 -5.19
N ALA A 52 19.43 -1.01 -4.26
CA ALA A 52 18.00 -1.19 -4.47
C ALA A 52 17.35 0.03 -5.12
N PHE A 53 16.27 -0.21 -5.87
CA PHE A 53 15.45 0.85 -6.43
C PHE A 53 14.47 1.37 -5.38
N ALA A 54 14.50 2.68 -5.09
CA ALA A 54 13.66 3.32 -4.08
C ALA A 54 12.40 3.92 -4.71
N THR A 55 11.26 3.67 -4.08
CA THR A 55 9.96 4.19 -4.50
C THR A 55 9.20 4.77 -3.33
N GLU A 56 8.26 5.66 -3.62
CA GLU A 56 7.37 6.20 -2.60
C GLU A 56 6.57 5.05 -1.97
N LYS A 57 6.52 5.01 -0.63
CA LYS A 57 5.56 4.18 0.07
C LYS A 57 4.24 4.93 0.07
N LEU A 58 3.25 4.48 -0.69
CA LEU A 58 1.95 5.14 -0.65
C LEU A 58 1.18 4.84 0.64
N ASP A 59 0.30 5.75 1.03
CA ASP A 59 -0.63 5.58 2.15
C ASP A 59 -2.03 5.30 1.63
N GLY A 60 -2.26 4.02 1.36
CA GLY A 60 -3.53 3.51 0.88
C GLY A 60 -3.88 2.16 1.48
N THR A 61 -4.70 1.41 0.76
CA THR A 61 -4.96 0.00 1.05
C THR A 61 -4.49 -0.92 -0.07
N CYS A 62 -3.73 -1.94 0.31
CA CYS A 62 -3.10 -2.85 -0.63
C CYS A 62 -4.13 -3.72 -1.36
N CYS A 63 -3.92 -3.88 -2.66
CA CYS A 63 -4.75 -4.61 -3.59
C CYS A 63 -3.89 -5.59 -4.40
N TYR A 64 -4.54 -6.57 -5.02
CA TYR A 64 -3.93 -7.54 -5.91
C TYR A 64 -4.83 -7.81 -7.09
N VAL A 65 -4.28 -7.97 -8.29
CA VAL A 65 -5.07 -8.37 -9.46
C VAL A 65 -4.69 -9.80 -9.83
N THR A 66 -5.68 -10.69 -9.81
CA THR A 66 -5.51 -12.10 -10.21
C THR A 66 -6.85 -12.68 -10.67
N VAL A 67 -6.82 -13.91 -11.17
CA VAL A 67 -8.00 -14.55 -11.75
C VAL A 67 -9.02 -14.91 -10.68
N TYR A 68 -10.27 -14.50 -10.89
CA TYR A 68 -11.44 -14.94 -10.13
C TYR A 68 -12.53 -15.38 -11.09
N LYS A 69 -13.11 -16.56 -10.89
CA LYS A 69 -14.14 -17.14 -11.77
C LYS A 69 -13.76 -17.13 -13.26
N GLY A 70 -12.47 -17.30 -13.56
CA GLY A 70 -11.93 -17.38 -14.92
C GLY A 70 -11.61 -16.03 -15.59
N GLN A 71 -11.77 -14.90 -14.90
CA GLN A 71 -11.47 -13.56 -15.42
C GLN A 71 -10.51 -12.78 -14.51
N PRO A 72 -9.69 -11.86 -15.05
CA PRO A 72 -8.90 -10.93 -14.25
C PRO A 72 -9.81 -10.11 -13.31
N HIS A 73 -9.46 -10.06 -12.03
CA HIS A 73 -10.31 -9.46 -11.00
C HIS A 73 -9.48 -8.70 -9.97
N LEU A 74 -10.03 -7.67 -9.35
CA LEU A 74 -9.39 -6.95 -8.25
C LEU A 74 -9.66 -7.64 -6.91
N TRP A 75 -8.63 -7.79 -6.10
CA TRP A 75 -8.68 -8.40 -4.78
C TRP A 75 -8.19 -7.42 -3.72
N ALA A 76 -8.92 -7.33 -2.62
CA ALA A 76 -8.56 -6.51 -1.47
C ALA A 76 -7.71 -7.32 -0.49
N ARG A 77 -6.77 -6.65 0.20
CA ARG A 77 -5.98 -7.28 1.25
C ARG A 77 -6.84 -7.66 2.45
N LEU A 78 -6.81 -8.93 2.83
CA LEU A 78 -7.40 -9.43 4.07
C LEU A 78 -6.39 -10.31 4.81
N ASP A 79 -5.69 -9.74 5.78
CA ASP A 79 -4.81 -10.53 6.65
C ASP A 79 -5.65 -11.38 7.62
N ARG A 80 -5.45 -12.70 7.64
CA ARG A 80 -5.98 -13.57 8.68
C ARG A 80 -5.16 -13.35 9.96
N LYS A 81 -5.84 -12.84 10.99
CA LYS A 81 -5.24 -12.40 12.27
C LYS A 81 -5.64 -13.33 13.43
N PRO A 82 -4.91 -13.31 14.55
CA PRO A 82 -5.26 -14.08 15.72
C PRO A 82 -6.62 -13.62 16.29
N ASN A 83 -7.32 -14.52 16.95
CA ASN A 83 -8.49 -14.20 17.75
C ASN A 83 -8.07 -13.56 19.09
N LYS A 84 -9.03 -13.03 19.84
CA LYS A 84 -8.77 -12.27 21.08
C LYS A 84 -8.01 -13.11 22.13
N GLN A 85 -8.31 -14.41 22.23
CA GLN A 85 -7.67 -15.29 23.20
C GLN A 85 -6.20 -15.55 22.84
N ALA A 86 -5.94 -15.87 21.58
CA ALA A 86 -4.59 -16.09 21.07
C ALA A 86 -3.74 -14.82 21.16
N GLU A 87 -4.31 -13.66 20.82
CA GLU A 87 -3.62 -12.37 20.94
C GLU A 87 -3.22 -12.07 22.40
N LYS A 88 -4.11 -12.37 23.37
CA LYS A 88 -3.79 -12.23 24.80
C LYS A 88 -2.67 -13.18 25.24
N ARG A 89 -2.69 -14.43 24.76
CA ARG A 89 -1.64 -15.42 25.05
C ARG A 89 -0.29 -14.99 24.47
N PHE A 90 -0.29 -14.47 23.24
CA PHE A 90 0.90 -13.96 22.58
C PHE A 90 1.48 -12.75 23.31
N LYS A 91 0.67 -11.75 23.66
CA LYS A 91 1.12 -10.58 24.43
C LYS A 91 1.72 -10.98 25.79
N LYS A 92 1.11 -11.93 26.49
CA LYS A 92 1.64 -12.46 27.75
C LYS A 92 3.01 -13.11 27.55
N TYR A 93 3.17 -13.89 26.48
CA TYR A 93 4.45 -14.53 26.13
C TYR A 93 5.52 -13.50 25.79
N GLN A 94 5.19 -12.50 24.97
CA GLN A 94 6.10 -11.41 24.61
C GLN A 94 6.57 -10.65 25.84
N HIS A 95 5.67 -10.34 26.77
CA HIS A 95 6.02 -9.65 28.02
C HIS A 95 6.94 -10.51 28.91
N SER A 96 6.67 -11.82 29.04
CA SER A 96 7.47 -12.69 29.91
C SER A 96 8.85 -13.03 29.34
N HIS A 97 8.99 -13.15 28.02
CA HIS A 97 10.25 -13.55 27.36
C HIS A 97 11.00 -12.39 26.71
N ARG A 98 10.41 -11.17 26.71
CA ARG A 98 10.90 -9.99 25.96
C ARG A 98 11.23 -10.31 24.49
N SER A 99 10.51 -11.27 23.91
CA SER A 99 10.75 -11.81 22.58
C SER A 99 9.48 -12.51 22.06
N CYS A 100 9.28 -12.50 20.75
CA CYS A 100 8.30 -13.33 20.07
C CYS A 100 8.85 -14.72 19.69
N LYS A 101 10.19 -14.89 19.69
CA LYS A 101 10.84 -16.13 19.28
C LYS A 101 10.45 -17.28 20.21
N GLY A 102 10.08 -18.41 19.63
CA GLY A 102 9.67 -19.62 20.37
C GLY A 102 8.18 -19.69 20.70
N PHE A 103 7.38 -18.67 20.36
CA PHE A 103 5.93 -18.77 20.47
C PHE A 103 5.35 -19.65 19.36
N THR A 104 4.60 -20.69 19.75
CA THR A 104 3.93 -21.57 18.79
C THR A 104 2.46 -21.18 18.62
N TRP A 105 2.10 -20.86 17.38
CA TRP A 105 0.73 -20.62 16.93
C TRP A 105 0.04 -21.95 16.56
N ASN A 106 -1.18 -22.15 17.05
CA ASN A 106 -2.09 -23.18 16.59
C ASN A 106 -3.01 -22.59 15.51
N VAL A 107 -2.69 -22.84 14.23
CA VAL A 107 -3.39 -22.26 13.07
C VAL A 107 -4.90 -22.59 13.04
N GLU A 108 -5.31 -23.72 13.62
CA GLU A 108 -6.71 -24.15 13.64
C GLU A 108 -7.54 -23.36 14.64
N CYS A 109 -7.01 -23.14 15.85
CA CYS A 109 -7.77 -22.56 16.96
C CYS A 109 -7.43 -21.10 17.27
N ASP A 110 -6.24 -20.61 16.89
CA ASP A 110 -5.79 -19.27 17.30
C ASP A 110 -6.26 -18.14 16.38
N PHE A 111 -6.82 -18.45 15.20
CA PHE A 111 -7.05 -17.47 14.15
C PHE A 111 -8.53 -17.25 13.87
N LYS A 112 -8.86 -16.04 13.43
CA LYS A 112 -10.21 -15.73 12.93
C LYS A 112 -10.51 -16.55 11.67
N THR A 113 -11.79 -16.81 11.45
CA THR A 113 -12.29 -17.37 10.19
C THR A 113 -12.13 -16.35 9.07
N VAL A 114 -11.96 -16.85 7.85
CA VAL A 114 -11.92 -16.06 6.63
C VAL A 114 -12.98 -16.61 5.66
N PRO A 115 -13.46 -15.81 4.69
CA PRO A 115 -14.36 -16.30 3.66
C PRO A 115 -13.74 -17.47 2.86
N GLU A 116 -14.57 -18.32 2.27
CA GLU A 116 -14.10 -19.44 1.43
C GLU A 116 -13.32 -18.96 0.19
N THR A 117 -13.63 -17.76 -0.29
CA THR A 117 -12.94 -17.12 -1.41
C THR A 117 -11.58 -16.54 -1.03
N TRP A 118 -11.21 -16.57 0.25
CA TRP A 118 -9.91 -16.06 0.70
C TRP A 118 -8.77 -16.93 0.20
N ILE A 119 -7.72 -16.30 -0.34
CA ILE A 119 -6.49 -16.98 -0.75
C ILE A 119 -5.29 -16.42 0.01
N PRO A 120 -4.31 -17.27 0.42
CA PRO A 120 -3.08 -16.78 1.03
C PRO A 120 -2.25 -16.02 0.00
N ALA A 121 -1.52 -14.99 0.45
CA ALA A 121 -0.59 -14.28 -0.42
C ALA A 121 0.59 -15.20 -0.82
N HIS A 122 1.12 -15.03 -2.04
CA HIS A 122 2.04 -15.98 -2.67
C HIS A 122 3.32 -16.29 -1.86
N ARG A 123 3.81 -15.34 -1.05
CA ARG A 123 5.03 -15.51 -0.25
C ARG A 123 4.77 -15.95 1.19
N VAL A 124 3.52 -16.27 1.53
CA VAL A 124 3.20 -16.88 2.83
C VAL A 124 3.82 -18.26 2.91
N LYS A 125 4.52 -18.53 4.02
CA LYS A 125 5.10 -19.84 4.28
C LYS A 125 3.99 -20.87 4.48
N HIS A 126 4.24 -22.10 4.05
CA HIS A 126 3.30 -23.22 4.22
C HIS A 126 3.95 -24.33 5.03
N HIS A 127 3.18 -24.98 5.90
CA HIS A 127 3.55 -26.20 6.59
C HIS A 127 2.45 -27.23 6.38
N SER A 128 2.81 -28.42 5.86
CA SER A 128 1.86 -29.47 5.52
C SER A 128 0.69 -28.98 4.65
N GLY A 129 1.01 -28.15 3.64
CA GLY A 129 0.03 -27.57 2.70
C GLY A 129 -0.85 -26.44 3.27
N ARG A 130 -0.65 -26.02 4.52
CA ARG A 130 -1.44 -24.95 5.16
C ARG A 130 -0.62 -23.68 5.36
N PRO A 131 -1.18 -22.49 5.15
CA PRO A 131 -0.47 -21.23 5.38
C PRO A 131 -0.19 -21.05 6.87
N VAL A 132 1.04 -20.66 7.21
CA VAL A 132 1.47 -20.39 8.58
C VAL A 132 1.69 -18.89 8.81
N PRO A 133 1.42 -18.39 10.02
CA PRO A 133 1.63 -16.99 10.36
C PRO A 133 3.10 -16.60 10.36
N ASP A 134 3.35 -15.30 10.20
CA ASP A 134 4.62 -14.69 10.56
C ASP A 134 4.85 -14.67 12.09
N GLU A 135 6.00 -14.16 12.51
CA GLU A 135 6.39 -14.09 13.93
C GLU A 135 5.42 -13.26 14.80
N HIS A 136 4.60 -12.41 14.18
CA HIS A 136 3.61 -11.56 14.84
C HIS A 136 2.18 -12.11 14.73
N GLY A 137 1.99 -13.29 14.16
CA GLY A 137 0.67 -13.90 14.02
C GLY A 137 -0.13 -13.38 12.83
N HIS A 138 0.50 -12.79 11.81
CA HIS A 138 -0.22 -12.38 10.59
C HIS A 138 -0.08 -13.43 9.49
N ILE A 139 -1.20 -13.77 8.86
CA ILE A 139 -1.23 -14.53 7.62
C ILE A 139 -1.81 -13.62 6.52
N PRO A 140 -0.93 -12.94 5.74
CA PRO A 140 -1.30 -12.25 4.52
C PRO A 140 -2.24 -13.03 3.60
N GLY A 141 -3.24 -12.35 3.05
CA GLY A 141 -4.09 -12.93 2.02
C GLY A 141 -5.01 -11.93 1.36
N TRP A 142 -5.85 -12.44 0.47
CA TRP A 142 -6.63 -11.65 -0.47
C TRP A 142 -8.06 -12.17 -0.51
N VAL A 143 -9.01 -11.27 -0.74
CA VAL A 143 -10.40 -11.62 -1.07
C VAL A 143 -10.86 -10.86 -2.30
N PRO A 144 -11.69 -11.44 -3.17
CA PRO A 144 -12.15 -10.75 -4.37
C PRO A 144 -13.03 -9.57 -3.98
N VAL A 145 -12.88 -8.46 -4.70
CA VAL A 145 -13.70 -7.26 -4.54
C VAL A 145 -15.01 -7.49 -5.28
N GLU A 146 -16.10 -7.67 -4.55
CA GLU A 146 -17.43 -7.83 -5.14
C GLU A 146 -18.21 -6.51 -5.04
N LYS A 147 -18.96 -6.16 -6.10
CA LYS A 147 -19.66 -4.87 -6.24
C LYS A 147 -20.57 -4.53 -5.06
N ASP A 148 -21.25 -5.52 -4.49
CA ASP A 148 -22.21 -5.34 -3.39
C ASP A 148 -21.56 -5.39 -1.99
N ASN A 149 -20.24 -5.62 -1.92
CA ASN A 149 -19.54 -5.68 -0.65
C ASN A 149 -19.23 -4.26 -0.14
N LYS A 150 -20.02 -3.79 0.82
CA LYS A 150 -19.84 -2.48 1.48
C LYS A 150 -18.46 -2.28 2.10
N GLN A 151 -17.76 -3.36 2.49
CA GLN A 151 -16.41 -3.26 3.04
C GLN A 151 -15.40 -2.77 1.98
N TYR A 152 -15.63 -3.11 0.71
CA TYR A 152 -14.72 -2.84 -0.40
C TYR A 152 -15.31 -1.89 -1.43
N CYS A 153 -16.33 -1.10 -1.09
CA CYS A 153 -17.00 -0.20 -2.03
C CYS A 153 -16.05 0.77 -2.75
N TRP A 154 -14.98 1.24 -2.09
CA TRP A 154 -13.95 2.10 -2.71
C TRP A 154 -12.98 1.34 -3.62
N HIS A 155 -12.83 0.03 -3.41
CA HIS A 155 -12.09 -0.81 -4.36
C HIS A 155 -12.95 -1.07 -5.59
N SER A 156 -14.25 -1.30 -5.38
CA SER A 156 -15.22 -1.49 -6.48
C SER A 156 -15.39 -0.22 -7.33
N SER A 157 -15.19 0.98 -6.77
CA SER A 157 -15.36 2.24 -7.52
C SER A 157 -14.24 2.54 -8.52
N VAL A 158 -13.10 1.83 -8.44
CA VAL A 158 -11.96 2.01 -9.35
C VAL A 158 -11.87 0.92 -10.41
N VAL A 159 -12.85 0.02 -10.48
CA VAL A 159 -12.94 -1.04 -11.48
C VAL A 159 -14.28 -0.99 -12.18
N ASP A 160 -14.27 -1.28 -13.48
CA ASP A 160 -15.47 -1.60 -14.23
C ASP A 160 -15.40 -3.06 -14.67
N ASP A 161 -16.24 -3.91 -14.05
CA ASP A 161 -16.30 -5.34 -14.35
C ASP A 161 -16.84 -5.64 -15.77
N GLY A 162 -17.63 -4.73 -16.35
CA GLY A 162 -18.22 -4.90 -17.67
C GLY A 162 -17.21 -4.68 -18.80
N VAL A 163 -16.33 -3.70 -18.63
CA VAL A 163 -15.22 -3.38 -19.54
C VAL A 163 -13.96 -4.17 -19.18
N GLY A 164 -13.83 -4.62 -17.93
CA GLY A 164 -12.65 -5.32 -17.42
C GLY A 164 -11.45 -4.39 -17.25
N ALA A 165 -11.68 -3.14 -16.82
CA ALA A 165 -10.66 -2.11 -16.69
C ALA A 165 -10.61 -1.52 -15.27
N ALA A 166 -9.48 -0.91 -14.93
CA ALA A 166 -9.23 -0.23 -13.67
C ALA A 166 -8.76 1.21 -13.90
N LEU A 167 -9.14 2.15 -13.03
CA LEU A 167 -8.59 3.49 -12.99
C LEU A 167 -7.24 3.46 -12.27
N VAL A 168 -6.17 3.73 -13.02
CA VAL A 168 -4.79 3.67 -12.53
C VAL A 168 -4.15 5.05 -12.60
N LEU A 169 -3.54 5.46 -11.50
CA LEU A 169 -2.61 6.60 -11.45
C LEU A 169 -1.18 6.07 -11.58
N ARG A 170 -0.43 6.58 -12.56
CA ARG A 170 0.96 6.15 -12.86
C ARG A 170 1.79 7.34 -13.37
N PRO A 171 3.14 7.26 -13.36
CA PRO A 171 3.94 8.21 -14.14
C PRO A 171 3.56 8.17 -15.62
N SER A 172 3.54 9.33 -16.27
CA SER A 172 3.31 9.44 -17.70
C SER A 172 4.47 8.79 -18.48
N SER A 173 4.16 8.18 -19.63
CA SER A 173 5.18 7.65 -20.54
C SER A 173 6.00 8.74 -21.22
N ASP A 174 5.43 9.94 -21.33
CA ASP A 174 5.99 11.04 -22.10
C ASP A 174 6.84 11.97 -21.22
N ASP A 175 6.50 12.06 -19.92
CA ASP A 175 7.19 12.87 -18.93
C ASP A 175 7.14 12.21 -17.55
N GLU A 176 8.29 11.76 -17.04
CA GLU A 176 8.39 11.12 -15.71
C GLU A 176 8.06 12.07 -14.54
N ASP A 177 8.06 13.39 -14.76
CA ASP A 177 7.61 14.39 -13.79
C ASP A 177 6.10 14.60 -13.78
N MET A 178 5.39 14.07 -14.77
CA MET A 178 3.94 14.13 -14.88
C MET A 178 3.31 12.80 -14.49
N LEU A 179 2.15 12.86 -13.85
CA LEU A 179 1.29 11.70 -13.59
C LEU A 179 0.23 11.58 -14.70
N GLU A 180 -0.27 10.37 -14.90
CA GLU A 180 -1.38 10.04 -15.78
C GLU A 180 -2.42 9.26 -14.99
N ILE A 181 -3.69 9.67 -15.08
CA ILE A 181 -4.83 8.83 -14.69
C ILE A 181 -5.38 8.19 -15.96
N ALA A 182 -5.29 6.87 -16.04
CA ALA A 182 -5.71 6.11 -17.20
C ALA A 182 -6.65 4.95 -16.86
N ALA A 183 -7.49 4.58 -17.82
CA ALA A 183 -8.21 3.31 -17.78
C ALA A 183 -7.31 2.19 -18.33
N VAL A 184 -6.94 1.23 -17.48
CA VAL A 184 -6.03 0.14 -17.81
C VAL A 184 -6.77 -1.20 -17.73
N PRO A 185 -6.69 -2.07 -18.75
CA PRO A 185 -7.25 -3.41 -18.67
C PRO A 185 -6.73 -4.18 -17.45
N LEU A 186 -7.62 -4.85 -16.70
CA LEU A 186 -7.24 -5.69 -15.56
C LEU A 186 -6.31 -6.83 -15.99
N ALA A 187 -6.40 -7.28 -17.24
CA ALA A 187 -5.49 -8.26 -17.83
C ALA A 187 -4.02 -7.79 -17.80
N ASP A 188 -3.77 -6.50 -18.01
CA ASP A 188 -2.41 -5.93 -18.00
C ASP A 188 -1.85 -5.82 -16.58
N LEU A 189 -2.75 -5.77 -15.60
CA LEU A 189 -2.44 -5.72 -14.17
C LEU A 189 -2.32 -7.11 -13.53
N LEU A 190 -2.50 -8.20 -14.28
CA LEU A 190 -2.45 -9.56 -13.73
C LEU A 190 -1.16 -9.85 -12.97
N GLU A 191 -1.34 -10.42 -11.78
CA GLU A 191 -0.32 -10.75 -10.80
C GLU A 191 0.46 -9.54 -10.26
N GLN A 192 -0.09 -8.32 -10.40
CA GLN A 192 0.46 -7.11 -9.79
C GLN A 192 -0.23 -6.80 -8.46
N THR A 193 0.55 -6.28 -7.51
CA THR A 193 0.02 -5.65 -6.31
C THR A 193 -0.06 -4.15 -6.51
N LEU A 194 -1.15 -3.53 -6.08
CA LEU A 194 -1.40 -2.09 -6.22
C LEU A 194 -1.79 -1.49 -4.87
N GLU A 195 -1.65 -0.19 -4.71
CA GLU A 195 -2.18 0.56 -3.59
C GLU A 195 -3.43 1.32 -4.07
N LEU A 196 -4.57 1.12 -3.42
CA LEU A 196 -5.73 1.97 -3.62
C LEU A 196 -5.55 3.24 -2.77
N ILE A 197 -5.61 4.40 -3.41
CA ILE A 197 -5.60 5.72 -2.76
C ILE A 197 -6.86 6.49 -3.14
N GLY A 198 -7.24 7.50 -2.35
CA GLY A 198 -8.37 8.37 -2.70
C GLY A 198 -9.06 9.03 -1.52
N THR A 199 -10.14 9.74 -1.83
CA THR A 199 -10.90 10.60 -0.91
C THR A 199 -11.33 9.90 0.39
N ASN A 200 -11.63 8.60 0.33
CA ASN A 200 -12.13 7.83 1.46
C ASN A 200 -11.13 6.81 1.99
N VAL A 201 -9.86 6.90 1.58
CA VAL A 201 -8.80 6.00 1.98
C VAL A 201 -7.83 6.74 2.89
N ASN A 202 -7.56 6.16 4.07
CA ASN A 202 -6.57 6.62 5.04
C ASN A 202 -6.57 8.13 5.36
N GLY A 203 -7.73 8.78 5.31
CA GLY A 203 -7.86 10.21 5.61
C GLY A 203 -7.55 11.15 4.45
N ASN A 204 -7.42 10.64 3.23
CA ASN A 204 -7.13 11.39 2.01
C ASN A 204 -5.84 12.23 2.07
N PRO A 205 -4.68 11.62 2.39
CA PRO A 205 -3.43 12.37 2.54
C PRO A 205 -2.98 13.08 1.25
N TYR A 206 -3.47 12.63 0.09
CA TYR A 206 -3.13 13.17 -1.23
C TYR A 206 -4.11 14.21 -1.75
N GLY A 207 -5.14 14.58 -0.97
CA GLY A 207 -6.10 15.63 -1.36
C GLY A 207 -6.96 15.28 -2.58
N LEU A 208 -7.14 14.00 -2.88
CA LEU A 208 -7.92 13.53 -4.03
C LEU A 208 -9.41 13.80 -3.83
N GLY A 209 -10.02 14.52 -4.76
CA GLY A 209 -11.47 14.76 -4.80
C GLY A 209 -12.06 15.38 -3.52
N SER A 210 -13.36 15.23 -3.35
CA SER A 210 -14.08 15.71 -2.16
C SER A 210 -15.15 14.74 -1.71
N LYS A 211 -15.72 14.91 -0.52
CA LYS A 211 -16.84 14.06 -0.06
C LYS A 211 -18.06 14.09 -1.00
N LYS A 212 -18.24 15.19 -1.75
CA LYS A 212 -19.33 15.33 -2.74
C LYS A 212 -18.98 14.64 -4.06
N GLN A 213 -17.70 14.66 -4.43
CA GLN A 213 -17.17 14.10 -5.66
C GLN A 213 -15.91 13.28 -5.32
N PRO A 214 -16.09 12.05 -4.80
CA PRO A 214 -14.96 11.24 -4.38
C PRO A 214 -14.16 10.77 -5.59
N VAL A 215 -12.84 10.75 -5.43
CA VAL A 215 -11.87 10.28 -6.41
C VAL A 215 -11.01 9.20 -5.78
N HIS A 216 -10.84 8.10 -6.50
CA HIS A 216 -9.99 6.98 -6.10
C HIS A 216 -9.24 6.47 -7.33
N CYS A 217 -8.01 5.99 -7.11
CA CYS A 217 -7.18 5.39 -8.15
C CYS A 217 -6.36 4.24 -7.56
N LEU A 218 -6.03 3.25 -8.41
CA LEU A 218 -5.00 2.27 -8.10
C LEU A 218 -3.64 2.81 -8.52
N VAL A 219 -2.60 2.58 -7.71
CA VAL A 219 -1.22 2.86 -8.07
C VAL A 219 -0.44 1.56 -7.97
N SER A 220 0.21 1.15 -9.07
CA SER A 220 1.03 -0.07 -9.05
C SER A 220 2.19 0.07 -8.08
N HIS A 221 2.46 -0.95 -7.27
CA HIS A 221 3.62 -0.90 -6.38
C HIS A 221 4.91 -0.78 -7.18
N GLY A 222 5.78 0.13 -6.74
CA GLY A 222 7.05 0.39 -7.38
C GLY A 222 6.98 1.30 -8.62
N SER A 223 5.81 1.83 -8.99
CA SER A 223 5.71 2.74 -10.14
C SER A 223 6.21 4.16 -9.86
N VAL A 224 6.05 4.65 -8.63
CA VAL A 224 6.42 6.02 -8.24
C VAL A 224 7.85 6.01 -7.67
N GLY A 225 8.83 6.20 -8.54
CA GLY A 225 10.25 6.26 -8.16
C GLY A 225 10.63 7.50 -7.35
N ILE A 226 11.57 7.35 -6.42
CA ILE A 226 12.27 8.47 -5.77
C ILE A 226 13.59 8.67 -6.51
N ARG A 227 13.82 9.87 -7.05
CA ARG A 227 14.97 10.14 -7.92
C ARG A 227 16.28 10.17 -7.14
N ASN A 228 16.26 10.87 -6.01
CA ASN A 228 17.44 11.06 -5.17
C ASN A 228 17.16 10.57 -3.75
N PRO A 229 17.02 9.24 -3.54
CA PRO A 229 16.78 8.70 -2.22
C PRO A 229 17.99 8.98 -1.32
N PRO A 230 17.78 9.34 -0.05
CA PRO A 230 18.88 9.49 0.89
C PRO A 230 19.53 8.12 1.16
N PRO A 231 20.81 8.08 1.59
CA PRO A 231 21.44 6.85 2.05
C PRO A 231 20.63 6.17 3.17
N VAL A 232 20.81 4.85 3.32
CA VAL A 232 20.21 4.07 4.41
C VAL A 232 20.94 4.34 5.72
N ASP A 233 20.76 5.55 6.23
CA ASP A 233 21.28 6.06 7.48
C ASP A 233 20.15 6.76 8.25
N PHE A 234 20.07 6.53 9.56
CA PHE A 234 18.94 6.98 10.36
C PHE A 234 18.80 8.50 10.36
N GLN A 235 19.92 9.22 10.56
CA GLN A 235 19.90 10.68 10.65
C GLN A 235 19.64 11.30 9.28
N GLN A 236 20.28 10.80 8.23
CA GLN A 236 20.06 11.29 6.87
C GLN A 236 18.62 11.07 6.38
N LEU A 237 18.01 9.92 6.71
CA LEU A 237 16.59 9.69 6.43
C LEU A 237 15.69 10.67 7.18
N CYS A 238 15.95 10.91 8.48
CA CYS A 238 15.21 11.90 9.26
C CYS A 238 15.30 13.30 8.62
N SER A 239 16.52 13.78 8.32
CA SER A 239 16.75 15.07 7.65
C SER A 239 16.05 15.14 6.30
N TRP A 240 16.19 14.12 5.45
CA TRP A 240 15.53 14.09 4.15
C TRP A 240 14.02 14.19 4.26
N PHE A 241 13.39 13.42 5.15
CA PHE A 241 11.96 13.52 5.40
C PHE A 241 11.57 14.94 5.86
N GLN A 242 12.35 15.60 6.70
CA GLN A 242 11.98 16.90 7.27
C GLN A 242 12.23 18.08 6.34
N GLU A 243 13.30 18.03 5.53
CA GLU A 243 13.84 19.20 4.83
C GLU A 243 13.70 19.11 3.31
N SER A 244 13.57 17.91 2.74
CA SER A 244 13.46 17.72 1.29
C SER A 244 12.01 17.85 0.81
N PRO A 245 11.74 18.56 -0.30
CA PRO A 245 10.43 18.52 -0.96
C PRO A 245 10.02 17.10 -1.40
N GLU A 246 10.96 16.28 -1.89
CA GLU A 246 10.74 14.85 -2.20
C GLU A 246 10.47 14.03 -0.92
N GLY A 247 10.91 14.54 0.23
CA GLY A 247 10.70 13.97 1.56
C GLY A 247 9.29 14.13 2.10
N ARG A 248 8.40 14.88 1.43
CA ARG A 248 6.98 15.05 1.82
C ARG A 248 6.12 13.85 1.41
N VAL A 249 6.57 12.67 1.85
CA VAL A 249 5.95 11.37 1.62
C VAL A 249 5.80 10.60 2.94
N GLU A 250 4.96 9.57 2.92
CA GLU A 250 4.73 8.64 4.03
C GLU A 250 5.99 7.87 4.47
N GLY A 251 6.83 7.55 3.50
CA GLY A 251 7.86 6.53 3.62
C GLY A 251 8.49 6.16 2.28
N ILE A 252 9.46 5.25 2.34
CA ILE A 252 10.18 4.71 1.18
C ILE A 252 10.01 3.19 1.19
N VAL A 253 9.87 2.60 0.01
CA VAL A 253 10.04 1.15 -0.23
C VAL A 253 11.25 0.96 -1.13
N TRP A 254 12.18 0.10 -0.72
CA TRP A 254 13.31 -0.34 -1.52
C TRP A 254 13.01 -1.71 -2.13
N HIS A 255 13.13 -1.78 -3.44
CA HIS A 255 13.00 -3.00 -4.25
C HIS A 255 14.39 -3.56 -4.53
N CYS A 256 14.80 -4.54 -3.72
CA CYS A 256 16.13 -5.14 -3.79
C CYS A 256 16.26 -6.10 -4.99
N ASN A 257 17.48 -6.34 -5.45
CA ASN A 257 17.76 -7.11 -6.67
C ASN A 257 17.39 -8.61 -6.56
N ASP A 258 17.37 -9.14 -5.34
CA ASP A 258 16.92 -10.50 -4.99
C ASP A 258 15.38 -10.62 -4.90
N GLY A 259 14.66 -9.50 -5.08
CA GLY A 259 13.21 -9.41 -4.95
C GLY A 259 12.72 -9.23 -3.51
N THR A 260 13.63 -9.01 -2.55
CA THR A 260 13.29 -8.57 -1.19
C THR A 260 12.75 -7.14 -1.23
N LEU A 261 11.70 -6.90 -0.45
CA LEU A 261 11.17 -5.56 -0.22
C LEU A 261 11.56 -5.14 1.18
N ILE A 262 12.08 -3.93 1.32
CA ILE A 262 12.37 -3.27 2.60
C ILE A 262 11.63 -1.94 2.61
N LYS A 263 11.16 -1.46 3.75
CA LYS A 263 10.54 -0.13 3.83
C LYS A 263 11.01 0.67 5.02
N VAL A 264 10.81 1.97 4.95
CA VAL A 264 10.75 2.83 6.13
C VAL A 264 9.46 3.62 6.07
N HIS A 265 8.90 3.89 7.24
CA HIS A 265 7.73 4.74 7.35
C HIS A 265 8.10 5.88 8.29
N ARG A 266 7.73 7.09 7.91
CA ARG A 266 8.03 8.33 8.61
C ARG A 266 7.71 8.28 10.11
N HIS A 267 6.59 7.66 10.49
CA HIS A 267 6.23 7.50 11.91
C HIS A 267 7.16 6.57 12.70
N HIS A 268 7.83 5.58 12.06
CA HIS A 268 8.84 4.77 12.76
C HIS A 268 10.04 5.64 13.16
N LEU A 269 10.35 6.70 12.40
CA LEU A 269 11.38 7.68 12.74
C LEU A 269 10.88 8.75 13.72
N GLY A 270 9.67 8.57 14.29
CA GLY A 270 9.05 9.55 15.19
C GLY A 270 8.49 10.79 14.48
N LEU A 271 8.47 10.84 13.16
CA LEU A 271 7.98 11.97 12.39
C LEU A 271 6.48 11.81 12.11
N ARG A 272 5.72 12.92 12.11
CA ARG A 272 4.31 12.92 11.70
C ARG A 272 4.17 12.80 10.19
N TRP A 273 2.97 12.49 9.71
CA TRP A 273 2.62 12.69 8.30
C TRP A 273 2.98 14.14 7.88
N PRO A 274 3.45 14.39 6.65
CA PRO A 274 3.71 15.75 6.17
C PRO A 274 2.49 16.66 6.35
N ASP A 275 2.68 17.83 6.96
CA ASP A 275 1.63 18.85 7.04
C ASP A 275 1.52 19.57 5.68
N GLY A 276 0.33 19.59 5.09
CA GLY A 276 0.08 20.31 3.83
C GLY A 276 0.32 19.49 2.57
N GLU A 277 1.01 20.09 1.61
CA GLU A 277 1.26 19.55 0.27
C GLU A 277 2.18 18.31 0.31
N THR A 278 1.79 17.23 -0.37
CA THR A 278 2.57 15.98 -0.48
C THR A 278 3.31 15.94 -1.81
N TYR A 279 4.42 15.20 -1.86
CA TYR A 279 5.22 15.13 -3.09
C TYR A 279 4.42 14.55 -4.28
N LEU A 280 3.69 13.45 -4.07
CA LEU A 280 2.78 12.91 -5.11
C LEU A 280 1.64 13.87 -5.44
N GLY A 281 1.06 14.53 -4.42
CA GLY A 281 -0.05 15.46 -4.59
C GLY A 281 0.32 16.68 -5.44
N ASP A 282 1.54 17.17 -5.33
CA ASP A 282 2.02 18.35 -6.07
C ASP A 282 2.39 18.07 -7.53
N LYS A 283 2.40 16.81 -7.95
CA LYS A 283 2.71 16.48 -9.35
C LYS A 283 1.57 16.87 -10.28
N SER A 284 1.94 17.43 -11.43
CA SER A 284 1.02 17.65 -12.54
C SER A 284 0.43 16.33 -13.02
N VAL A 285 -0.80 16.37 -13.52
CA VAL A 285 -1.53 15.17 -13.94
C VAL A 285 -2.29 15.40 -15.23
N VAL A 286 -2.19 14.45 -16.16
CA VAL A 286 -3.01 14.37 -17.36
C VAL A 286 -4.05 13.24 -17.21
N ILE A 287 -5.25 13.47 -17.73
CA ILE A 287 -6.30 12.46 -17.75
C ILE A 287 -6.35 11.79 -19.12
N HIS A 288 -6.23 10.46 -19.14
CA HIS A 288 -6.24 9.65 -20.35
C HIS A 288 -7.17 8.44 -20.18
N VAL A 289 -8.46 8.73 -20.16
CA VAL A 289 -9.52 7.72 -20.05
C VAL A 289 -10.27 7.73 -21.39
N ASP A 290 -9.74 6.97 -22.34
CA ASP A 290 -10.28 6.84 -23.70
C ASP A 290 -11.28 5.67 -23.83
N GLY A 291 -12.13 5.74 -24.85
CA GLY A 291 -12.97 4.60 -25.29
C GLY A 291 -14.07 4.17 -24.31
N TYR A 292 -14.26 4.90 -23.21
CA TYR A 292 -15.27 4.59 -22.20
C TYR A 292 -16.55 5.42 -22.42
N ASN A 293 -17.58 4.82 -23.02
CA ASN A 293 -18.89 5.44 -23.16
C ASN A 293 -19.93 4.61 -22.40
N SER A 294 -19.94 4.73 -21.08
CA SER A 294 -21.00 4.17 -20.24
C SER A 294 -22.04 5.23 -19.91
N SER A 295 -23.30 4.82 -19.80
CA SER A 295 -24.41 5.67 -19.36
C SER A 295 -24.53 5.77 -17.83
N SER A 296 -23.68 5.08 -17.07
CA SER A 296 -23.66 5.16 -15.61
C SER A 296 -23.00 6.45 -15.13
N GLN A 297 -23.53 7.06 -14.06
CA GLN A 297 -22.82 8.13 -13.33
C GLN A 297 -21.77 7.49 -12.41
N ASP A 298 -20.68 7.00 -13.01
CA ASP A 298 -19.54 6.43 -12.29
C ASP A 298 -18.26 7.26 -12.49
N LEU A 299 -17.22 6.88 -11.75
CA LEU A 299 -15.94 7.59 -11.75
C LEU A 299 -15.25 7.54 -13.12
N PHE A 300 -15.39 6.45 -13.87
CA PHE A 300 -14.86 6.32 -15.23
C PHE A 300 -15.51 7.33 -16.17
N THR A 301 -16.84 7.50 -16.10
CA THR A 301 -17.57 8.48 -16.91
C THR A 301 -17.16 9.91 -16.56
N SER A 302 -16.92 10.19 -15.27
CA SER A 302 -16.40 11.48 -14.82
C SER A 302 -15.01 11.78 -15.40
N PHE A 303 -14.08 10.81 -15.38
CA PHE A 303 -12.76 10.99 -15.97
C PHE A 303 -12.76 11.01 -17.51
N PHE A 304 -13.64 10.24 -18.15
CA PHE A 304 -13.80 10.26 -19.60
C PHE A 304 -14.16 11.67 -20.12
N ARG A 305 -14.98 12.44 -19.37
CA ARG A 305 -15.30 13.83 -19.71
C ARG A 305 -14.10 14.78 -19.61
N LEU A 306 -13.12 14.43 -18.79
CA LEU A 306 -11.88 15.17 -18.61
C LEU A 306 -10.75 14.65 -19.50
N ASN A 307 -11.03 13.73 -20.42
CA ASN A 307 -9.98 13.13 -21.23
C ASN A 307 -9.19 14.18 -22.03
N GLY A 308 -7.87 14.10 -21.94
CA GLY A 308 -6.92 15.06 -22.50
C GLY A 308 -6.69 16.32 -21.66
N HIS A 309 -7.42 16.52 -20.54
CA HIS A 309 -7.17 17.66 -19.65
C HIS A 309 -5.90 17.44 -18.81
N CYS A 310 -5.15 18.52 -18.62
CA CYS A 310 -3.99 18.58 -17.73
C CYS A 310 -4.29 19.49 -16.54
N PHE A 311 -3.85 19.06 -15.36
CA PHE A 311 -3.95 19.80 -14.10
C PHE A 311 -2.56 20.04 -13.53
N SER A 312 -2.37 21.20 -12.87
CA SER A 312 -1.11 21.56 -12.23
C SER A 312 -0.72 20.64 -11.09
N ARG A 313 -1.72 20.13 -10.35
CA ARG A 313 -1.54 19.23 -9.21
C ARG A 313 -2.66 18.20 -9.17
N LEU A 314 -2.41 17.08 -8.51
CA LEU A 314 -3.38 15.99 -8.34
C LEU A 314 -4.66 16.42 -7.59
N PRO A 315 -4.62 17.25 -6.53
CA PRO A 315 -5.82 17.80 -5.89
C PRO A 315 -6.64 18.77 -6.74
N ASP A 316 -6.07 19.30 -7.84
CA ASP A 316 -6.74 20.31 -8.65
C ASP A 316 -7.78 19.70 -9.62
N ILE A 317 -7.90 18.36 -9.68
CA ILE A 317 -8.90 17.66 -10.50
C ILE A 317 -10.31 17.99 -10.02
N GLN A 318 -11.14 18.53 -10.91
CA GLN A 318 -12.54 18.85 -10.68
C GLN A 318 -13.40 18.31 -11.82
N PHE A 319 -14.54 17.70 -11.49
CA PHE A 319 -15.46 17.12 -12.49
C PHE A 319 -16.53 18.12 -12.99
N ASP A 320 -16.61 19.31 -12.38
CA ASP A 320 -17.52 20.37 -12.78
C ASP A 320 -16.85 21.23 -13.88
N LEU A 321 -16.79 20.68 -15.10
CA LEU A 321 -16.45 21.41 -16.32
C LEU A 321 -17.62 21.36 -17.31
#